data_AF-A0A9D8JT28-F1
#
_entry.id   AF-A0A9D8JT28-F1
#
_cell.length_a   1.000
_cell.length_b   1.000
_cell.length_c   1.000
_cell.angle_alpha   90.00
_cell.angle_beta   90.00
_cell.angle_gamma   90.00
#
_symmetry.space_group_name_H-M   'P 1'
#
loop_
_entity.id
_entity.type
_entity.pdbx_description
1 polymer ?
#
loop_
_entity_poly.entity_id
_entity_poly.type
_entity_poly.pdbx_seq_one_letter_code
_entity_poly.pdbx_strand_id
1 'polypeptide(L)' 'MPGMNGDELAARVKKVSPKTPVFLLTGFGDILNASGEKPTNVDMVLGKPVTMAALREAVEKVTKRKLAPVAG' A
#
# COMPACT_ATOMS: atom_id res chain seq x y z
N MET A 1 13.21 -7.00 5.22
CA MET A 1 13.89 -8.20 4.71
C MET A 1 15.36 -8.08 5.11
N PRO A 2 16.08 -9.17 5.40
CA PRO A 2 17.53 -9.06 5.64
C PRO A 2 18.18 -8.33 4.45
N GLY A 3 18.87 -7.22 4.72
CA GLY A 3 19.59 -6.43 3.71
C GLY A 3 18.72 -5.61 2.73
N MET A 4 17.41 -5.45 2.95
CA MET A 4 16.54 -4.62 2.10
C MET A 4 15.40 -3.98 2.91
N ASN A 5 15.20 -2.67 2.71
CA ASN A 5 14.11 -1.94 3.34
C ASN A 5 12.79 -2.04 2.53
N GLY A 6 11.69 -1.55 3.12
CA GLY A 6 10.37 -1.62 2.47
C GLY A 6 10.26 -0.77 1.20
N ASP A 7 10.95 0.36 1.14
CA ASP A 7 10.88 1.31 0.03
C ASP A 7 11.62 0.81 -1.21
N GLU A 8 12.79 0.19 -1.00
CA GLU A 8 13.57 -0.48 -2.04
C GLU A 8 12.77 -1.63 -2.65
N LEU A 9 12.08 -2.42 -1.82
CA LEU A 9 11.21 -3.48 -2.29
C LEU A 9 10.06 -2.91 -3.11
N ALA A 10 9.39 -1.87 -2.62
CA ALA A 10 8.30 -1.21 -3.33
C ALA A 10 8.76 -0.70 -4.71
N ALA A 11 9.93 -0.07 -4.79
CA ALA A 11 10.53 0.38 -6.05
C ALA A 11 10.77 -0.79 -7.01
N ARG A 12 11.30 -1.92 -6.53
CA ARG A 12 11.52 -3.13 -7.36
C ARG A 12 10.21 -3.72 -7.86
N VAL A 13 9.17 -3.77 -7.02
CA VAL A 13 7.83 -4.24 -7.42
C VAL A 13 7.28 -3.36 -8.54
N LYS A 14 7.33 -2.03 -8.40
CA LYS A 14 6.84 -1.11 -9.43
C LYS A 14 7.65 -1.18 -10.73
N LYS A 15 8.96 -1.48 -10.66
CA LYS A 15 9.79 -1.70 -11.86
C LYS A 15 9.36 -2.93 -12.65
N VAL A 16 8.98 -4.02 -11.98
CA VAL A 16 8.57 -5.28 -12.63
C VAL A 16 7.09 -5.26 -13.03
N SER A 17 6.22 -4.73 -12.17
CA SER A 17 4.78 -4.62 -12.41
C SER A 17 4.26 -3.28 -11.88
N PRO A 18 4.27 -2.22 -12.70
CA PRO A 18 3.87 -0.87 -12.29
C PRO A 18 2.43 -0.78 -11.74
N LYS A 19 1.55 -1.68 -12.20
CA LYS A 19 0.12 -1.72 -11.83
C LYS A 19 -0.17 -2.56 -10.60
N THR A 20 0.83 -3.16 -9.96
CA THR A 20 0.66 -3.91 -8.71
C THR A 20 0.52 -2.90 -7.56
N PRO A 21 -0.60 -2.90 -6.82
CA PRO A 21 -0.73 -2.08 -5.63
C PRO A 21 0.25 -2.53 -4.53
N VAL A 22 0.86 -1.57 -3.83
CA VAL A 22 1.82 -1.81 -2.75
C VAL A 22 1.36 -1.11 -1.48
N PHE A 23 1.23 -1.86 -0.40
CA PHE A 23 0.92 -1.34 0.94
C PHE A 23 2.14 -1.43 1.84
N LEU A 24 2.45 -0.35 2.57
CA LEU A 24 3.49 -0.35 3.59
C LEU A 24 2.88 -0.63 4.96
N LEU A 25 3.28 -1.72 5.61
CA LEU A 25 2.88 -2.07 6.97
C LEU A 25 3.97 -1.68 7.97
N THR A 26 3.70 -0.69 8.83
CA THR A 26 4.71 -0.09 9.71
C THR A 26 4.15 0.26 11.10
N GLY A 27 5.01 0.24 12.12
CA GLY A 27 4.66 0.73 13.46
C GLY A 27 4.52 2.26 13.55
N PHE A 28 4.94 2.97 12.51
CA PHE A 28 4.87 4.44 12.42
C PHE A 28 3.73 4.93 11.52
N GLY A 29 2.70 4.10 11.32
CA GLY A 29 1.65 4.37 10.33
C GLY A 29 0.93 5.69 10.58
N ASP A 30 0.59 5.97 11.84
CA ASP A 30 -0.12 7.20 12.21
C ASP A 30 0.73 8.45 12.00
N ILE A 31 2.03 8.38 12.28
CA ILE A 31 2.97 9.50 12.08
C ILE A 31 3.11 9.83 10.60
N LEU A 32 3.32 8.82 9.76
CA LEU A 32 3.47 9.00 8.30
C LEU A 32 2.16 9.50 7.66
N ASN A 33 1.02 9.01 8.13
CA ASN A 33 -0.28 9.49 7.65
C ASN A 33 -0.53 10.94 8.08
N ALA A 34 -0.15 11.32 9.31
CA ALA A 34 -0.33 12.68 9.82
C ALA A 34 0.63 13.70 9.17
N SER A 35 1.87 13.29 8.84
CA SER A 35 2.83 14.14 8.13
C SER A 35 2.51 14.27 6.64
N GLY A 36 1.68 13.37 6.09
CA GLY A 36 1.46 13.25 4.65
C GLY A 36 2.66 12.67 3.90
N GLU A 37 3.71 12.24 4.62
CA GLU A 37 4.88 11.62 4.04
C GLU A 37 4.57 10.17 3.69
N LYS A 38 4.33 9.93 2.39
CA LYS A 38 4.18 8.59 1.84
C LYS A 38 5.32 8.30 0.86
N PRO A 39 6.04 7.17 0.99
CA PRO A 39 7.05 6.79 0.01
C PRO A 39 6.48 6.72 -1.40
N THR A 40 7.24 7.18 -2.40
CA THR A 40 6.78 7.35 -3.79
C THR A 40 6.18 6.08 -4.40
N ASN A 41 6.74 4.91 -4.07
CA ASN A 41 6.33 3.62 -4.65
C ASN A 41 5.26 2.88 -3.84
N VAL A 42 4.73 3.51 -2.79
CA VAL A 42 3.71 2.95 -1.91
C VAL A 42 2.36 3.60 -2.23
N ASP A 43 1.32 2.78 -2.39
CA ASP A 43 -0.03 3.28 -2.65
C ASP A 43 -0.72 3.72 -1.35
N MET A 44 -0.56 2.96 -0.26
CA MET A 44 -1.13 3.24 1.06
C MET A 44 -0.22 2.78 2.21
N VAL A 45 -0.30 3.47 3.35
CA VAL A 45 0.38 3.09 4.61
C VAL A 45 -0.64 2.52 5.60
N LEU A 46 -0.32 1.38 6.21
CA LEU A 46 -1.12 0.72 7.23
C LEU A 46 -0.30 0.58 8.52
N GLY A 47 -0.92 0.97 9.64
CA GLY A 47 -0.33 0.84 10.97
C GLY A 47 -0.29 -0.61 11.46
N LYS A 48 0.77 -0.96 12.21
CA LYS A 48 0.83 -2.20 12.99
C LYS A 48 0.37 -1.95 14.43
N PRO A 49 -0.37 -2.88 15.07
CA PRO A 49 -0.91 -4.11 14.47
C PRO A 49 -2.05 -3.78 13.48
N VAL A 50 -2.06 -4.47 12.34
CA VAL A 50 -3.10 -4.25 11.32
C VAL A 50 -4.35 -5.07 11.67
N THR A 51 -5.51 -4.41 11.63
CA THR A 51 -6.80 -5.09 11.82
C THR A 51 -7.29 -5.69 10.50
N MET A 52 -8.08 -6.75 10.56
CA MET A 52 -8.69 -7.34 9.35
C MET A 52 -9.63 -6.36 8.64
N ALA A 53 -10.31 -5.48 9.39
CA ALA A 53 -11.16 -4.44 8.81
C ALA A 53 -10.34 -3.44 7.99
N ALA A 54 -9.24 -2.91 8.56
CA ALA A 54 -8.37 -1.97 7.87
C ALA A 54 -7.71 -2.58 6.63
N LEU A 55 -7.30 -3.85 6.71
CA LEU A 55 -6.72 -4.56 5.56
C LEU A 55 -7.74 -4.74 4.44
N ARG A 56 -8.98 -5.15 4.76
CA ARG A 56 -10.06 -5.29 3.77
C ARG A 56 -10.37 -3.96 3.09
N GLU A 57 -10.51 -2.90 3.87
CA GLU A 57 -10.76 -1.56 3.34
C GLU A 57 -9.64 -1.11 2.39
N ALA A 58 -8.38 -1.35 2.72
CA ALA A 58 -7.24 -1.03 1.85
C ALA A 58 -7.29 -1.81 0.54
N VAL A 59 -7.58 -3.12 0.59
CA VAL A 59 -7.72 -3.97 -0.61
C VAL A 59 -8.90 -3.50 -1.47
N GLU A 60 -10.04 -3.18 -0.86
CA GLU A 60 -11.20 -2.65 -1.59
C GLU A 60 -10.87 -1.34 -2.31
N LYS A 61 -10.17 -0.40 -1.66
CA LYS A 61 -9.80 0.90 -2.25
C LYS A 61 -8.96 0.74 -3.51
N VAL A 62 -8.05 -0.24 -3.56
CA VAL A 62 -7.19 -0.46 -4.73
C VAL A 62 -7.80 -1.36 -5.80
N THR A 63 -8.75 -2.22 -5.45
CA THR A 63 -9.46 -3.09 -6.39
C THR A 63 -10.64 -2.38 -7.06
N LYS A 64 -11.41 -1.57 -6.32
CA LYS A 64 -12.50 -0.72 -6.87
C LYS A 64 -11.98 0.29 -7.89
N ARG A 65 -10.71 0.74 -7.77
CA ARG A 65 -10.04 1.58 -8.77
C ARG A 65 -9.80 0.90 -10.13
N LYS A 66 -9.91 -0.44 -10.21
CA LYS A 66 -9.73 -1.23 -11.44
C LYS A 66 -11.04 -1.75 -12.05
N LEU A 67 -12.14 -1.78 -11.29
CA LEU A 67 -13.43 -2.23 -11.79
C LEU A 67 -14.21 -1.01 -12.30
N ALA A 68 -14.10 -0.71 -13.59
CA ALA A 68 -15.19 -0.03 -14.27
C ALA A 68 -16.47 -0.89 -14.13
N PRO A 69 -17.67 -0.29 -14.09
CA PRO A 69 -18.90 -1.07 -13.99
C PRO A 69 -18.94 -2.05 -15.16
N VAL A 70 -19.15 -3.33 -14.88
CA VAL A 70 -19.58 -4.26 -15.93
C VAL A 70 -20.99 -3.82 -16.28
N ALA A 71 -21.14 -3.17 -17.43
CA ALA A 71 -22.45 -2.81 -17.96
C ALA A 71 -23.22 -4.13 -18.15
N GLY A 72 -24.25 -4.32 -17.33
CA GLY A 72 -25.32 -5.29 -17.56
C GLY A 72 -26.42 -4.67 -18.41
#